data_AF-A0A0U2K756-F1
#
_entry.id   AF-A0A0U2K756-F1
#
_cell.length_a   1.000
_cell.length_b   1.000
_cell.length_c   1.000
_cell.angle_alpha   90.00
_cell.angle_beta   90.00
_cell.angle_gamma   90.00
#
_symmetry.space_group_name_H-M   'P 1'
#
loop_
_entity.id
_entity.type
_entity.pdbx_description
1 polymer ?
#
loop_
_entity_poly.entity_id
_entity_poly.type
_entity_poly.pdbx_seq_one_letter_code
_entity_poly.pdbx_strand_id
1 'polypeptide(L)'
;MNLSELRRETANFQARYRVLQQQQFTFVYALDNCRTDSYERTRPVRCIATVKEYMQRSHNATDKRAMRQWLDFLQDLDAFRRKLDAEGEMNGPLGQAMDKWKMLLNPSNDMSSLRVKYPHQEVNHLSCDEARNYYGGAVSLIPTILDVLGVVQSQVAMCCANGTWPPIKDKSFRASSAMNRRSQMEGELLGRSQSSMDKSVDTRDLRKSMGDMATKCKPKRYGGPKYDLGDTAFYRRTLNGRVDEIKLKPVKKVPWRGASKDNINHVEHRRFRDIKDRE
;
A
#
# COMPACT_ATOMS: atom_id res chain seq x y z
N MET A 1 16.59 22.10 -1.58
CA MET A 1 16.71 20.86 -2.38
C MET A 1 16.20 21.14 -3.79
N ASN A 2 17.01 20.82 -4.80
CA ASN A 2 16.65 21.10 -6.20
C ASN A 2 15.85 19.94 -6.83
N LEU A 3 15.04 20.24 -7.85
CA LEU A 3 14.19 19.22 -8.50
C LEU A 3 15.00 18.07 -9.14
N SER A 4 16.20 18.36 -9.65
CA SER A 4 17.12 17.35 -10.18
C SER A 4 17.61 16.38 -9.10
N GLU A 5 17.92 16.90 -7.92
CA GLU A 5 18.32 16.12 -6.75
C GLU A 5 17.16 15.24 -6.26
N LEU A 6 15.94 15.79 -6.16
CA LEU A 6 14.72 15.04 -5.84
C LEU A 6 14.54 13.85 -6.79
N ARG A 7 14.62 14.09 -8.10
CA ARG A 7 14.47 13.06 -9.13
C ARG A 7 15.55 11.97 -9.01
N ARG A 8 16.79 12.35 -8.72
CA ARG A 8 17.90 11.42 -8.53
C ARG A 8 17.67 10.53 -7.30
N GLU A 9 17.29 11.11 -6.17
CA GLU A 9 17.01 10.34 -4.95
C GLU A 9 15.80 9.42 -5.15
N THR A 10 14.71 9.88 -5.78
CA THR A 10 13.57 9.02 -6.12
C THR A 10 14.00 7.83 -6.99
N ALA A 11 14.82 8.05 -8.01
CA ALA A 11 15.33 6.98 -8.86
C ALA A 11 16.20 5.98 -8.08
N ASN A 12 17.01 6.46 -7.14
CA ASN A 12 17.82 5.62 -6.25
C ASN A 12 16.94 4.75 -5.34
N PHE A 13 15.90 5.32 -4.73
CA PHE A 13 14.93 4.55 -3.93
C PHE A 13 14.21 3.50 -4.76
N GLN A 14 13.79 3.83 -5.99
CA GLN A 14 13.17 2.86 -6.90
C GLN A 14 14.13 1.72 -7.26
N ALA A 15 15.40 2.01 -7.54
CA ALA A 15 16.40 0.99 -7.85
C ALA A 15 16.65 0.05 -6.66
N ARG A 16 16.82 0.60 -5.46
CA ARG A 16 16.96 -0.17 -4.22
C ARG A 16 15.71 -1.00 -3.90
N TYR A 17 14.53 -0.44 -4.15
CA TYR A 17 13.27 -1.15 -3.96
C TYR A 17 13.15 -2.37 -4.86
N ARG A 18 13.60 -2.31 -6.13
CA ARG A 18 13.62 -3.49 -7.02
C ARG A 18 14.42 -4.66 -6.43
N VAL A 19 15.52 -4.37 -5.73
CA VAL A 19 16.31 -5.41 -5.05
C VAL A 19 15.52 -6.01 -3.88
N LEU A 20 14.85 -5.19 -3.08
CA LEU A 20 13.98 -5.66 -2.00
C LEU A 20 12.80 -6.48 -2.52
N GLN A 21 12.23 -6.09 -3.66
CA GLN A 21 11.15 -6.81 -4.33
C GLN A 21 11.60 -8.21 -4.76
N GLN A 22 12.81 -8.36 -5.32
CA GLN A 22 13.40 -9.66 -5.63
C GLN A 22 13.62 -10.52 -4.37
N GLN A 23 13.87 -9.88 -3.23
CA GLN A 23 14.10 -10.54 -1.93
C GLN A 23 12.81 -10.67 -1.08
N GLN A 24 11.64 -10.36 -1.65
CA GLN A 24 10.38 -10.34 -0.91
C GLN A 24 10.09 -11.67 -0.22
N PHE A 25 10.29 -12.80 -0.91
CA PHE A 25 10.06 -14.11 -0.31
C PHE A 25 10.93 -14.33 0.92
N THR A 26 12.22 -13.98 0.85
CA THR A 26 13.13 -14.05 1.99
C THR A 26 12.64 -13.22 3.17
N PHE A 27 12.12 -12.01 2.91
CA PHE A 27 11.55 -11.16 3.95
C PHE A 27 10.27 -11.78 4.56
N VAL A 28 9.38 -12.31 3.74
CA VAL A 28 8.13 -12.96 4.21
C VAL A 28 8.44 -14.20 5.05
N TYR A 29 9.36 -15.05 4.61
CA TYR A 29 9.83 -16.19 5.40
C TYR A 29 10.48 -15.76 6.71
N ALA A 30 11.26 -14.67 6.70
CA ALA A 30 11.85 -14.14 7.93
C ALA A 30 10.78 -13.71 8.95
N LEU A 31 9.68 -13.09 8.50
CA LEU A 31 8.55 -12.74 9.36
C LEU A 31 7.84 -13.98 9.90
N ASP A 32 7.66 -15.01 9.07
CA ASP A 32 7.01 -16.26 9.47
C ASP A 32 7.81 -17.04 10.51
N ASN A 33 9.13 -17.17 10.29
CA ASN A 33 10.05 -17.86 11.20
C ASN A 33 10.11 -17.20 12.58
N CYS A 34 9.94 -15.89 12.66
CA CYS A 34 10.02 -15.15 13.93
C CYS A 34 8.73 -15.20 14.75
N ARG A 35 7.62 -15.66 14.15
CA ARG A 35 6.31 -15.81 14.81
C ARG A 35 6.23 -17.20 15.40
N THR A 36 6.82 -17.39 16.57
CA THR A 36 6.83 -18.68 17.26
C THR A 36 5.54 -18.91 18.03
N ASP A 37 4.87 -17.85 18.46
CA ASP A 37 3.66 -17.93 19.26
C ASP A 37 2.42 -18.24 18.39
N SER A 38 1.57 -19.14 18.86
CA SER A 38 0.36 -19.56 18.12
C SER A 38 -0.58 -18.38 17.86
N TYR A 39 -0.66 -17.46 18.81
CA TYR A 39 -1.42 -16.23 18.70
C TYR A 39 -0.83 -15.28 17.66
N GLU A 40 0.50 -15.11 17.66
CA GLU A 40 1.18 -14.26 16.68
C GLU A 40 0.95 -14.78 15.26
N ARG A 41 0.99 -16.10 15.03
CA ARG A 41 0.77 -16.74 13.71
C ARG A 41 -0.62 -16.53 13.11
N THR A 42 -1.62 -16.25 13.92
CA THR A 42 -3.00 -16.02 13.42
C THR A 42 -3.29 -14.58 13.05
N ARG A 43 -2.40 -13.64 13.37
CA ARG A 43 -2.65 -12.19 13.23
C ARG A 43 -1.84 -11.52 12.12
N PRO A 44 -2.31 -10.41 11.54
CA PRO A 44 -1.50 -9.65 10.60
C PRO A 44 -0.29 -9.03 11.31
N VAL A 45 0.79 -8.84 10.56
CA VAL A 45 1.89 -7.96 11.00
C VAL A 45 1.39 -6.53 10.93
N ARG A 46 1.16 -5.92 12.10
CA ARG A 46 0.38 -4.68 12.22
C ARG A 46 1.19 -3.41 12.06
N CYS A 47 2.44 -3.36 12.52
CA CYS A 47 3.21 -2.12 12.49
C CYS A 47 4.71 -2.37 12.33
N ILE A 48 5.45 -1.31 12.01
CA ILE A 48 6.91 -1.36 11.81
C ILE A 48 7.60 -1.77 13.13
N ALA A 49 7.07 -1.33 14.28
CA ALA A 49 7.60 -1.70 15.59
C ALA A 49 7.58 -3.22 15.80
N THR A 50 6.50 -3.91 15.39
CA THR A 50 6.42 -5.38 15.45
C THR A 50 7.52 -6.05 14.61
N VAL A 51 7.82 -5.54 13.42
CA VAL A 51 8.91 -6.07 12.58
C VAL A 51 10.27 -5.87 13.25
N LYS A 52 10.47 -4.73 13.93
CA LYS A 52 11.68 -4.47 14.71
C LYS A 52 11.83 -5.43 15.90
N GLU A 53 10.74 -5.72 16.60
CA GLU A 53 10.72 -6.70 17.70
C GLU A 53 11.05 -8.11 17.18
N TYR A 54 10.47 -8.54 16.06
CA TYR A 54 10.79 -9.81 15.42
C TYR A 54 12.26 -9.89 15.03
N MET A 55 12.83 -8.82 14.46
CA MET A 55 14.26 -8.76 14.16
C MET A 55 15.13 -8.90 15.41
N GLN A 56 14.76 -8.26 16.52
CA GLN A 56 15.52 -8.35 17.77
C GLN A 56 15.46 -9.75 18.40
N ARG A 57 14.28 -10.38 18.35
CA ARG A 57 14.04 -11.73 18.89
C ARG A 57 14.63 -12.84 18.03
N SER A 58 14.77 -12.63 16.72
CA SER A 58 15.26 -13.66 15.81
C SER A 58 16.65 -14.18 16.24
N HIS A 59 16.92 -15.47 16.04
CA HIS A 59 18.26 -16.05 16.20
C HIS A 59 18.94 -16.33 14.85
N ASN A 60 18.17 -16.31 13.76
CA ASN A 60 18.65 -16.57 12.42
C ASN A 60 19.26 -15.30 11.79
N ALA A 61 20.53 -15.38 11.42
CA ALA A 61 21.24 -14.26 10.81
C ALA A 61 20.63 -13.81 9.46
N THR A 62 20.10 -14.76 8.68
CA THR A 62 19.45 -14.48 7.40
C THR A 62 18.15 -13.70 7.60
N ASP A 63 17.33 -14.13 8.56
CA ASP A 63 16.05 -13.48 8.88
C ASP A 63 16.28 -12.06 9.43
N LYS A 64 17.26 -11.91 10.33
CA LYS A 64 17.71 -10.59 10.81
C LYS A 64 18.13 -9.68 9.68
N ARG A 65 18.93 -10.19 8.74
CA ARG A 65 19.40 -9.42 7.59
C ARG A 65 18.24 -8.94 6.73
N ALA A 66 17.30 -9.84 6.39
CA ALA A 66 16.15 -9.50 5.56
C ALA A 66 15.26 -8.42 6.22
N MET A 67 14.92 -8.59 7.50
CA MET A 67 14.14 -7.58 8.24
C MET A 67 14.90 -6.26 8.40
N ARG A 68 16.22 -6.31 8.63
CA ARG A 68 17.05 -5.11 8.74
C ARG A 68 17.07 -4.33 7.42
N GLN A 69 17.26 -4.99 6.28
CA GLN A 69 17.24 -4.31 4.99
C GLN A 69 15.91 -3.57 4.74
N TRP A 70 14.79 -4.16 5.16
CA TRP A 70 13.48 -3.52 5.08
C TRP A 70 13.37 -2.31 6.03
N LEU A 71 13.81 -2.44 7.29
CA LEU A 71 13.79 -1.35 8.28
C LEU A 71 14.72 -0.19 7.89
N ASP A 72 15.94 -0.48 7.44
CA ASP A 72 16.92 0.50 7.00
C ASP A 72 16.38 1.30 5.80
N PHE A 73 15.66 0.63 4.88
CA PHE A 73 15.02 1.31 3.75
C PHE A 73 13.94 2.32 4.20
N LEU A 74 13.11 1.96 5.19
CA LEU A 74 12.13 2.87 5.77
C LEU A 74 12.78 4.03 6.51
N GLN A 75 13.89 3.78 7.20
CA GLN A 75 14.66 4.82 7.88
C GLN A 75 15.26 5.81 6.89
N ASP A 76 15.80 5.34 5.76
CA ASP A 76 16.32 6.20 4.70
C ASP A 76 15.21 7.03 4.05
N LEU A 77 14.03 6.44 3.84
CA LEU A 77 12.85 7.18 3.36
C LEU A 77 12.42 8.27 4.36
N ASP A 78 12.42 8.00 5.67
CA ASP A 78 12.09 9.02 6.67
C ASP A 78 13.15 10.12 6.73
N ALA A 79 14.44 9.75 6.65
CA ALA A 79 15.52 10.72 6.60
C ALA A 79 15.38 11.64 5.37
N PHE A 80 14.98 11.09 4.23
CA PHE A 80 14.72 11.86 3.02
C PHE A 80 13.47 12.76 3.15
N ARG A 81 12.37 12.25 3.73
CA ARG A 81 11.18 13.05 4.06
C ARG A 81 11.52 14.24 4.96
N ARG A 82 12.35 14.04 5.98
CA ARG A 82 12.78 15.13 6.90
C ARG A 82 13.62 16.19 6.19
N LYS A 83 14.45 15.80 5.21
CA LYS A 83 15.19 16.78 4.37
C LYS A 83 14.23 17.64 3.56
N LEU A 84 13.17 17.05 3.02
CA LEU A 84 12.10 17.77 2.33
C LEU A 84 11.32 18.70 3.24
N ASP A 85 10.92 18.23 4.44
CA ASP A 85 10.21 19.07 5.43
C ASP A 85 11.05 20.29 5.87
N ALA A 86 12.39 20.17 5.88
CA ALA A 86 13.29 21.27 6.25
C ALA A 86 13.34 22.40 5.19
N GLU A 87 12.80 22.20 4.00
CA GLU A 87 12.76 23.21 2.93
C GLU A 87 11.70 24.29 3.17
N GLY A 88 10.68 24.03 3.99
CA GLY A 88 9.69 25.01 4.41
C GLY A 88 8.32 24.39 4.64
N GLU A 89 7.33 25.23 4.94
CA GLU A 89 5.97 24.76 5.23
C GLU A 89 5.26 24.34 3.94
N MET A 90 4.78 23.10 3.93
CA MET A 90 4.13 22.50 2.76
C MET A 90 2.62 22.60 2.91
N ASN A 91 1.98 23.43 2.07
CA ASN A 91 0.54 23.63 2.10
C ASN A 91 -0.18 22.88 0.96
N GLY A 92 -1.49 22.67 1.14
CA GLY A 92 -2.36 22.09 0.11
C GLY A 92 -2.04 20.62 -0.22
N PRO A 93 -2.13 20.20 -1.49
CA PRO A 93 -1.93 18.80 -1.90
C PRO A 93 -0.54 18.24 -1.54
N LEU A 94 0.49 19.08 -1.54
CA LEU A 94 1.85 18.69 -1.15
C LEU A 94 1.92 18.39 0.36
N GLY A 95 1.33 19.25 1.18
CA GLY A 95 1.21 19.03 2.63
C GLY A 95 0.49 17.71 2.95
N GLN A 96 -0.65 17.46 2.32
CA GLN A 96 -1.40 16.20 2.49
C GLN A 96 -0.59 14.96 2.11
N ALA A 97 0.22 15.04 1.04
CA ALA A 97 1.10 13.94 0.64
C ALA A 97 2.22 13.72 1.68
N MET A 98 2.82 14.79 2.22
CA MET A 98 3.84 14.71 3.27
C MET A 98 3.27 14.16 4.59
N ASP A 99 2.06 14.57 4.97
CA ASP A 99 1.35 14.04 6.14
C ASP A 99 1.05 12.55 6.00
N LYS A 100 0.58 12.13 4.81
CA LYS A 100 0.38 10.71 4.52
C LYS A 100 1.69 9.92 4.61
N TRP A 101 2.78 10.46 4.06
CA TRP A 101 4.10 9.83 4.17
C TRP A 101 4.54 9.70 5.63
N LYS A 102 4.41 10.77 6.42
CA LYS A 102 4.72 10.79 7.86
C LYS A 102 3.89 9.77 8.64
N MET A 103 2.60 9.66 8.34
CA MET A 103 1.70 8.68 8.96
C MET A 103 2.13 7.24 8.63
N LEU A 104 2.43 6.95 7.36
CA LEU A 104 2.86 5.60 6.93
C LEU A 104 4.17 5.15 7.59
N LEU A 105 5.11 6.08 7.83
CA LEU A 105 6.39 5.79 8.47
C LEU A 105 6.34 5.75 10.00
N ASN A 106 5.21 6.11 10.62
CA ASN A 106 5.09 6.06 12.07
C ASN A 106 5.22 4.61 12.56
N PRO A 107 6.17 4.30 13.48
CA PRO A 107 6.41 2.93 13.92
C PRO A 107 5.21 2.19 14.50
N SER A 108 4.24 2.94 15.06
CA SER A 108 3.04 2.39 15.69
C SER A 108 1.81 2.39 14.78
N ASN A 109 1.94 2.88 13.54
CA ASN A 109 0.82 2.93 12.61
C ASN A 109 0.38 1.52 12.19
N ASP A 110 -0.92 1.29 12.16
CA ASP A 110 -1.48 0.01 11.73
C ASP A 110 -1.50 -0.08 10.20
N MET A 111 -0.64 -0.93 9.65
CA MET A 111 -0.54 -1.24 8.22
C MET A 111 -1.28 -2.53 7.84
N SER A 112 -1.97 -3.19 8.76
CA SER A 112 -2.61 -4.50 8.52
C SER A 112 -3.63 -4.50 7.38
N SER A 113 -4.34 -3.38 7.18
CA SER A 113 -5.31 -3.16 6.11
C SER A 113 -4.71 -2.60 4.82
N LEU A 114 -3.42 -2.24 4.83
CA LEU A 114 -2.78 -1.59 3.69
C LEU A 114 -2.61 -2.57 2.54
N ARG A 115 -3.23 -2.30 1.40
CA ARG A 115 -3.05 -3.08 0.17
C ARG A 115 -2.72 -2.14 -0.96
N VAL A 116 -1.53 -2.35 -1.52
CA VAL A 116 -1.10 -1.61 -2.69
C VAL A 116 -1.97 -2.02 -3.88
N LYS A 117 -2.35 -1.04 -4.70
CA LYS A 117 -3.16 -1.24 -5.90
C LYS A 117 -2.26 -1.37 -7.12
N TYR A 118 -2.83 -1.81 -8.25
CA TYR A 118 -2.16 -1.80 -9.55
C TYR A 118 -1.41 -0.46 -9.77
N PRO A 119 -0.17 -0.46 -10.32
CA PRO A 119 0.52 -1.52 -11.06
C PRO A 119 1.37 -2.49 -10.21
N HIS A 120 1.39 -2.30 -8.90
CA HIS A 120 2.18 -3.09 -7.95
C HIS A 120 1.70 -4.55 -7.90
N GLN A 121 2.63 -5.51 -7.99
CA GLN A 121 2.36 -6.96 -8.08
C GLN A 121 2.84 -7.74 -6.85
N GLU A 122 3.42 -7.07 -5.87
CA GLU A 122 4.08 -7.65 -4.71
C GLU A 122 3.12 -8.48 -3.88
N VAL A 123 1.91 -7.99 -3.69
CA VAL A 123 0.84 -8.73 -3.00
C VAL A 123 0.39 -9.96 -3.81
N ASN A 124 0.53 -9.96 -5.13
CA ASN A 124 0.16 -11.10 -5.99
C ASN A 124 1.19 -12.24 -5.93
N HIS A 125 2.38 -11.98 -5.39
CA HIS A 125 3.38 -13.02 -5.15
C HIS A 125 3.14 -13.79 -3.85
N LEU A 126 2.22 -13.31 -3.00
CA LEU A 126 1.76 -14.01 -1.81
C LEU A 126 0.56 -14.90 -2.16
N SER A 127 0.35 -15.95 -1.38
CA SER A 127 -0.94 -16.65 -1.40
C SER A 127 -2.07 -15.72 -0.93
N CYS A 128 -3.31 -16.03 -1.31
CA CYS A 128 -4.47 -15.23 -0.91
C CYS A 128 -4.59 -15.08 0.62
N ASP A 129 -4.23 -16.12 1.38
CA ASP A 129 -4.29 -16.09 2.84
C ASP A 129 -3.19 -15.20 3.43
N GLU A 130 -1.96 -15.34 2.94
CA GLU A 130 -0.83 -14.48 3.33
C GLU A 130 -1.07 -13.01 3.00
N ALA A 131 -1.57 -12.74 1.81
CA ALA A 131 -1.93 -11.39 1.38
C ALA A 131 -3.03 -10.79 2.24
N ARG A 132 -4.07 -11.57 2.58
CA ARG A 132 -5.24 -11.04 3.28
C ARG A 132 -5.01 -10.93 4.78
N ASN A 133 -4.39 -11.93 5.39
CA ASN A 133 -4.44 -12.13 6.84
C ASN A 133 -3.10 -11.91 7.55
N TYR A 134 -1.95 -11.97 6.85
CA TYR A 134 -0.64 -11.98 7.52
C TYR A 134 0.31 -10.86 7.09
N TYR A 135 0.69 -10.83 5.81
CA TYR A 135 1.87 -10.10 5.33
C TYR A 135 1.56 -9.00 4.32
N GLY A 136 0.34 -8.98 3.75
CA GLY A 136 -0.02 -8.03 2.70
C GLY A 136 0.21 -6.56 3.08
N GLY A 137 -0.02 -6.20 4.35
CA GLY A 137 0.27 -4.88 4.90
C GLY A 137 1.75 -4.49 4.84
N ALA A 138 2.61 -5.35 5.39
CA ALA A 138 4.05 -5.14 5.43
C ALA A 138 4.67 -5.06 4.02
N VAL A 139 4.22 -5.93 3.11
CA VAL A 139 4.67 -5.95 1.71
C VAL A 139 4.18 -4.72 0.94
N SER A 140 2.99 -4.21 1.26
CA SER A 140 2.41 -3.03 0.59
C SER A 140 2.99 -1.70 1.07
N LEU A 141 3.68 -1.66 2.22
CA LEU A 141 4.10 -0.40 2.84
C LEU A 141 5.07 0.40 1.96
N ILE A 142 6.16 -0.22 1.54
CA ILE A 142 7.19 0.44 0.74
C ILE A 142 6.62 0.96 -0.60
N PRO A 143 5.95 0.16 -1.44
CA PRO A 143 5.45 0.67 -2.71
C PRO A 143 4.42 1.79 -2.52
N THR A 144 3.60 1.72 -1.47
CA THR A 144 2.69 2.83 -1.13
C THR A 144 3.44 4.12 -0.81
N ILE A 145 4.54 4.05 -0.07
CA ILE A 145 5.37 5.23 0.23
C ILE A 145 6.03 5.76 -1.04
N LEU A 146 6.50 4.88 -1.93
CA LEU A 146 7.09 5.29 -3.21
C LEU A 146 6.07 5.97 -4.14
N ASP A 147 4.80 5.54 -4.13
CA ASP A 147 3.73 6.24 -4.84
C ASP A 147 3.50 7.64 -4.27
N VAL A 148 3.50 7.78 -2.95
CA VAL A 148 3.39 9.09 -2.28
C VAL A 148 4.58 9.98 -2.65
N LEU A 149 5.80 9.44 -2.67
CA LEU A 149 6.98 10.15 -3.14
C LEU A 149 6.84 10.58 -4.61
N GLY A 150 6.25 9.76 -5.47
CA GLY A 150 5.92 10.12 -6.84
C GLY A 150 4.97 11.32 -6.93
N VAL A 151 3.94 11.36 -6.07
CA VAL A 151 3.03 12.51 -5.96
C VAL A 151 3.78 13.75 -5.49
N VAL A 152 4.61 13.63 -4.44
CA VAL A 152 5.44 14.73 -3.93
C VAL A 152 6.32 15.30 -5.04
N GLN A 153 7.00 14.43 -5.81
CA GLN A 153 7.83 14.85 -6.94
C GLN A 153 7.05 15.63 -7.99
N SER A 154 5.85 15.19 -8.36
CA SER A 154 5.00 15.90 -9.32
C SER A 154 4.54 17.25 -8.78
N GLN A 155 4.15 17.32 -7.51
CA GLN A 155 3.72 18.56 -6.87
C GLN A 155 4.87 19.57 -6.75
N VAL A 156 6.06 19.13 -6.35
CA VAL A 156 7.26 19.97 -6.31
C VAL A 156 7.60 20.47 -7.71
N ALA A 157 7.51 19.63 -8.74
CA ALA A 157 7.74 20.06 -10.13
C ALA A 157 6.75 21.16 -10.57
N MET A 158 5.47 21.05 -10.19
CA MET A 158 4.48 22.11 -10.44
C MET A 158 4.79 23.40 -9.68
N CYS A 159 5.21 23.30 -8.41
CA CYS A 159 5.60 24.46 -7.62
C CYS A 159 6.85 25.16 -8.19
N CYS A 160 7.83 24.40 -8.69
CA CYS A 160 8.98 24.96 -9.40
C CYS A 160 8.56 25.71 -10.67
N ALA A 161 7.62 25.16 -11.45
CA ALA A 161 7.12 25.82 -12.66
C ALA A 161 6.38 27.14 -12.36
N ASN A 162 5.69 27.20 -11.23
CA ASN A 162 4.94 28.38 -10.78
C ASN A 162 5.80 29.37 -9.95
N GLY A 163 7.09 29.10 -9.74
CA GLY A 163 7.98 29.93 -8.92
C GLY A 163 7.68 29.91 -7.41
N THR A 164 6.83 29.00 -6.93
CA THR A 164 6.45 28.87 -5.52
C THR A 164 7.33 27.89 -4.74
N TRP A 165 8.36 27.31 -5.38
CA TRP A 165 9.35 26.44 -4.75
C TRP A 165 10.75 27.08 -4.78
N PRO A 166 11.53 27.02 -3.67
CA PRO A 166 11.16 26.46 -2.37
C PRO A 166 10.09 27.31 -1.63
N PRO A 167 9.23 26.68 -0.81
CA PRO A 167 8.22 27.42 -0.06
C PRO A 167 8.89 28.48 0.81
N ILE A 168 8.29 29.66 0.85
CA ILE A 168 8.82 30.79 1.62
C ILE A 168 8.90 30.38 3.08
N LYS A 169 10.11 30.38 3.64
CA LYS A 169 10.32 30.22 5.07
C LYS A 169 9.97 31.56 5.73
N ASP A 170 8.73 31.74 6.15
CA ASP A 170 8.36 32.92 6.92
C ASP A 170 9.16 32.94 8.23
N LYS A 171 10.19 33.79 8.26
CA LYS A 171 11.03 34.05 9.45
C LYS A 171 10.45 35.17 10.32
N SER A 172 9.13 35.39 10.32
CA SER A 172 8.52 36.43 11.15
C SER A 172 7.45 35.86 12.08
N PHE A 173 7.87 35.53 13.30
CA PHE A 173 7.28 36.11 14.52
C PHE A 173 8.17 35.78 15.72
N ARG A 174 9.26 36.53 15.90
CA ARG A 174 9.75 36.80 17.25
C ARG A 174 9.21 38.17 17.65
N ALA A 175 8.15 38.12 18.45
CA ALA A 175 7.69 39.27 19.23
C ALA A 175 8.86 39.78 20.09
N SER A 176 9.15 41.06 19.98
CA SER A 176 9.85 41.83 21.01
C SER A 176 9.25 43.23 20.99
N SER A 177 8.20 43.36 21.80
CA SER A 177 7.74 44.59 22.41
C SER A 177 8.90 45.39 23.00
N ALA A 178 9.06 46.66 22.61
CA ALA A 178 9.33 47.80 23.50
C ALA A 178 9.61 49.09 22.72
N MET A 179 9.15 50.20 23.31
CA MET A 179 9.54 51.60 23.11
C MET A 179 8.95 52.43 21.95
N ASN A 180 7.77 52.98 22.23
CA ASN A 180 7.55 54.41 22.51
C ASN A 180 8.55 55.42 21.91
N ARG A 181 8.09 56.26 20.96
CA ARG A 181 7.84 57.71 21.16
C ARG A 181 7.57 58.43 19.83
N ARG A 182 6.62 59.37 19.91
CA ARG A 182 6.61 60.76 19.40
C ARG A 182 5.51 61.16 18.40
N SER A 183 4.60 61.98 18.96
CA SER A 183 3.91 63.18 18.43
C SER A 183 3.01 63.02 17.20
N GLN A 184 1.68 63.17 17.34
CA GLN A 184 0.93 64.45 17.41
C GLN A 184 1.19 65.41 16.24
N MET A 185 0.23 65.47 15.31
CA MET A 185 -0.52 66.67 14.86
C MET A 185 -1.74 66.15 14.07
N GLU A 186 -2.96 66.36 14.56
CA GLU A 186 -3.88 67.45 14.16
C GLU A 186 -4.25 67.46 12.68
N GLY A 187 -5.55 67.37 12.37
CA GLY A 187 -6.05 67.39 10.99
C GLY A 187 -7.49 66.90 10.85
N GLU A 188 -8.39 67.69 11.41
CA GLU A 188 -9.85 67.76 11.26
C GLU A 188 -10.51 67.38 9.90
N LEU A 189 -11.78 66.94 10.04
CA LEU A 189 -12.97 67.16 9.18
C LEU A 189 -13.42 66.14 8.11
N LEU A 190 -14.66 65.69 8.38
CA LEU A 190 -15.82 65.52 7.48
C LEU A 190 -15.78 64.52 6.32
N GLY A 191 -16.47 63.41 6.54
CA GLY A 191 -17.72 63.06 5.84
C GLY A 191 -17.67 62.86 4.32
N ARG A 192 -18.08 61.68 3.85
CA ARG A 192 -19.19 61.47 2.90
C ARG A 192 -19.36 59.99 2.56
N SER A 193 -20.60 59.56 2.69
CA SER A 193 -21.23 58.33 2.22
C SER A 193 -21.08 58.07 0.71
N GLN A 194 -20.93 56.80 0.32
CA GLN A 194 -21.45 56.15 -0.90
C GLN A 194 -21.12 54.64 -0.81
N SER A 195 -22.04 53.75 -0.48
CA SER A 195 -22.95 53.02 -1.38
C SER A 195 -22.31 52.59 -2.71
N SER A 196 -22.05 51.29 -2.92
CA SER A 196 -22.22 50.65 -4.23
C SER A 196 -22.03 49.12 -4.19
N MET A 197 -23.13 48.42 -4.46
CA MET A 197 -23.28 47.12 -5.13
C MET A 197 -22.65 45.84 -4.53
N ASP A 198 -23.51 45.15 -3.78
CA ASP A 198 -23.67 43.70 -3.81
C ASP A 198 -23.76 43.17 -5.25
N LYS A 199 -22.96 42.15 -5.56
CA LYS A 199 -23.25 41.20 -6.64
C LYS A 199 -23.31 39.79 -6.04
N SER A 200 -24.52 39.43 -5.61
CA SER A 200 -24.91 38.06 -5.34
C SER A 200 -24.92 37.28 -6.65
N VAL A 201 -24.05 36.28 -6.78
CA VAL A 201 -24.12 35.30 -7.88
C VAL A 201 -25.05 34.17 -7.43
N ASP A 202 -26.13 34.00 -8.20
CA ASP A 202 -27.24 33.08 -7.97
C ASP A 202 -26.81 31.62 -8.22
N THR A 203 -26.90 30.79 -7.19
CA THR A 203 -26.55 29.35 -7.21
C THR A 203 -27.78 28.48 -7.48
N ARG A 204 -28.38 28.59 -8.67
CA ARG A 204 -29.60 27.82 -9.01
C ARG A 204 -29.60 26.99 -10.30
N ASP A 205 -28.48 26.81 -10.99
CA ASP A 205 -28.48 26.08 -12.27
C ASP A 205 -27.52 24.88 -12.43
N LEU A 206 -27.09 24.23 -11.33
CA LEU A 206 -26.29 23.00 -11.41
C LEU A 206 -26.97 21.73 -10.87
N ARG A 207 -28.28 21.74 -10.63
CA ARG A 207 -29.03 20.58 -10.10
C ARG A 207 -29.84 19.78 -11.13
N LYS A 208 -29.59 19.98 -12.43
CA LYS A 208 -30.33 19.29 -13.52
C LYS A 208 -29.49 18.39 -14.45
N SER A 209 -28.29 17.99 -14.04
CA SER A 209 -27.44 17.10 -14.87
C SER A 209 -26.83 15.92 -14.09
N MET A 210 -27.62 15.26 -13.23
CA MET A 210 -27.24 13.99 -12.58
C MET A 210 -28.45 13.07 -12.33
N GLY A 211 -29.34 12.94 -13.32
CA GLY A 211 -30.56 12.11 -13.22
C GLY A 211 -30.55 10.80 -14.01
N ASP A 212 -29.81 10.69 -15.12
CA ASP A 212 -30.19 9.72 -16.17
C ASP A 212 -29.15 8.64 -16.51
N MET A 213 -28.33 8.18 -15.55
CA MET A 213 -27.36 7.09 -15.80
C MET A 213 -27.51 5.88 -14.86
N ALA A 214 -28.59 5.79 -14.08
CA ALA A 214 -28.70 4.81 -13.01
C ALA A 214 -29.95 3.92 -13.05
N THR A 215 -30.46 3.49 -14.21
CA THR A 215 -31.35 2.32 -14.28
C THR A 215 -31.38 1.72 -15.68
N LYS A 216 -30.53 0.73 -15.97
CA LYS A 216 -30.76 -0.33 -16.98
C LYS A 216 -29.58 -1.31 -16.99
N CYS A 217 -29.59 -2.28 -16.07
CA CYS A 217 -28.91 -3.56 -16.25
C CYS A 217 -29.57 -4.59 -15.34
N LYS A 218 -30.65 -5.21 -15.82
CA LYS A 218 -31.13 -6.48 -15.27
C LYS A 218 -30.19 -7.60 -15.75
N PRO A 219 -29.79 -8.56 -14.91
CA PRO A 219 -29.00 -9.69 -15.36
C PRO A 219 -29.86 -10.61 -16.25
N LYS A 220 -29.49 -10.74 -17.52
CA LYS A 220 -30.00 -11.81 -18.40
C LYS A 220 -29.51 -13.15 -17.84
N ARG A 221 -30.43 -14.02 -17.45
CA ARG A 221 -30.18 -15.46 -17.30
C ARG A 221 -29.83 -16.02 -18.68
N TYR A 222 -28.55 -16.26 -18.95
CA TYR A 222 -28.13 -17.05 -20.10
C TYR A 222 -28.11 -18.53 -19.69
N GLY A 223 -29.01 -19.32 -20.29
CA GLY A 223 -28.84 -20.75 -20.39
C GLY A 223 -27.62 -21.03 -21.27
N GLY A 224 -26.63 -21.72 -20.71
CA GLY A 224 -25.43 -22.11 -21.44
C GLY A 224 -25.76 -23.23 -22.45
N PRO A 225 -25.02 -23.30 -23.59
CA PRO A 225 -25.06 -24.47 -24.45
C PRO A 225 -24.46 -25.68 -23.70
N LYS A 226 -25.11 -26.84 -23.82
CA LYS A 226 -24.50 -28.12 -23.46
C LYS A 226 -23.35 -28.38 -24.43
N TYR A 227 -22.12 -28.31 -23.95
CA TYR A 227 -20.97 -28.86 -24.67
C TYR A 227 -20.83 -30.33 -24.26
N ASP A 228 -20.92 -31.23 -25.24
CA ASP A 228 -20.52 -32.62 -25.07
C ASP A 228 -19.03 -32.65 -24.72
N LEU A 229 -18.73 -33.16 -23.52
CA LEU A 229 -17.39 -33.30 -22.97
C LEU A 229 -16.69 -34.53 -23.58
N GLY A 230 -16.53 -34.51 -24.90
CA GLY A 230 -16.01 -35.63 -25.69
C GLY A 230 -14.51 -35.54 -25.98
N ASP A 231 -14.00 -34.37 -26.37
CA ASP A 231 -12.63 -34.25 -26.86
C ASP A 231 -12.04 -32.86 -26.58
N THR A 232 -11.70 -32.59 -25.31
CA THR A 232 -10.87 -31.43 -24.97
C THR A 232 -9.43 -31.91 -24.78
N ALA A 233 -8.61 -31.77 -25.82
CA ALA A 233 -7.17 -32.03 -25.74
C ALA A 233 -6.48 -30.88 -25.00
N PHE A 234 -5.70 -31.22 -23.97
CA PHE A 234 -4.89 -30.25 -23.23
C PHE A 234 -3.43 -30.38 -23.66
N TYR A 235 -2.84 -29.27 -24.09
CA TYR A 235 -1.44 -29.20 -24.47
C TYR A 235 -0.62 -28.62 -23.32
N ARG A 236 0.45 -29.31 -22.92
CA ARG A 236 1.43 -28.80 -21.96
C ARG A 236 2.77 -28.62 -22.67
N ARG A 237 3.39 -27.45 -22.48
CA ARG A 237 4.80 -27.26 -22.85
C ARG A 237 5.68 -27.83 -21.74
N THR A 238 6.58 -28.72 -22.14
CA THR A 238 7.68 -29.17 -21.27
C THR A 238 8.75 -28.09 -21.20
N LEU A 239 9.60 -28.16 -20.17
CA LEU A 239 10.72 -27.22 -19.95
C LEU A 239 11.71 -27.14 -21.13
N ASN A 240 11.67 -28.13 -22.03
CA ASN A 240 12.52 -28.20 -23.21
C ASN A 240 11.82 -27.71 -24.50
N GLY A 241 10.65 -27.07 -24.38
CA GLY A 241 9.92 -26.49 -25.51
C GLY A 241 9.12 -27.47 -26.37
N ARG A 242 9.09 -28.77 -26.03
CA ARG A 242 8.21 -29.76 -26.69
C ARG A 242 6.76 -29.63 -26.19
N VAL A 243 5.83 -29.73 -27.12
CA VAL A 243 4.38 -29.70 -26.87
C VAL A 243 3.88 -31.14 -26.83
N ASP A 244 3.45 -31.59 -25.66
CA ASP A 244 2.86 -32.91 -25.48
C ASP A 244 1.33 -32.80 -25.36
N GLU A 245 0.61 -33.66 -26.08
CA GLU A 245 -0.84 -33.76 -26.03
C GLU A 245 -1.26 -34.74 -24.92
N ILE A 246 -2.03 -34.26 -23.95
CA ILE A 246 -2.57 -35.10 -22.88
C ILE A 246 -4.02 -35.41 -23.19
N LYS A 247 -4.30 -36.68 -23.52
CA LYS A 247 -5.66 -37.20 -23.65
C LYS A 247 -6.16 -37.64 -22.28
N LEU A 248 -7.05 -36.87 -21.68
CA LEU A 248 -7.73 -37.25 -20.43
C LEU A 248 -8.79 -38.31 -20.76
N LYS A 249 -8.65 -39.51 -20.19
CA LYS A 249 -9.71 -40.51 -20.26
C LYS A 249 -10.91 -40.03 -19.43
N PRO A 250 -12.15 -40.10 -19.93
CA PRO A 250 -13.32 -39.68 -19.16
C PRO A 250 -13.45 -40.55 -17.91
N VAL A 251 -13.33 -39.92 -16.74
CA VAL A 251 -13.57 -40.57 -15.46
C VAL A 251 -15.07 -40.83 -15.35
N LYS A 252 -15.49 -42.10 -15.45
CA LYS A 252 -16.88 -42.49 -15.20
C LYS A 252 -17.21 -42.25 -13.72
N LYS A 253 -18.07 -41.24 -13.48
CA LYS A 253 -18.79 -40.95 -12.24
C LYS A 253 -17.92 -40.79 -10.99
N VAL A 254 -17.64 -39.54 -10.63
CA VAL A 254 -17.22 -39.17 -9.27
C VAL A 254 -18.49 -39.14 -8.39
N PRO A 255 -18.52 -39.79 -7.22
CA PRO A 255 -19.65 -39.67 -6.31
C PRO A 255 -19.63 -38.27 -5.68
N TRP A 256 -20.78 -37.62 -5.75
CA TRP A 256 -21.08 -36.37 -5.04
C TRP A 256 -20.75 -36.50 -3.55
N ARG A 257 -19.81 -35.69 -3.04
CA ARG A 257 -19.65 -35.47 -1.60
C ARG A 257 -20.78 -34.53 -1.15
N GLY A 258 -21.76 -35.07 -0.44
CA GLY A 258 -22.86 -34.25 0.10
C GLY A 258 -24.10 -34.99 0.63
N ALA A 259 -24.14 -36.33 0.59
CA ALA A 259 -25.21 -37.08 1.25
C ALA A 259 -24.68 -37.72 2.53
N SER A 260 -24.86 -37.01 3.65
CA SER A 260 -24.87 -37.63 4.98
C SER A 260 -26.11 -38.50 5.07
N LYS A 261 -25.92 -39.79 5.33
CA LYS A 261 -26.95 -40.64 5.92
C LYS A 261 -26.27 -41.53 6.94
N ASP A 262 -26.87 -41.52 8.12
CA ASP A 262 -26.33 -41.97 9.39
C ASP A 262 -25.96 -43.45 9.45
N ASN A 263 -25.18 -43.74 10.49
CA ASN A 263 -24.84 -45.03 11.07
C ASN A 263 -23.84 -45.87 10.29
N ILE A 264 -22.59 -45.92 10.79
CA ILE A 264 -21.89 -47.16 11.20
C ILE A 264 -20.52 -46.78 11.81
N ASN A 265 -20.44 -47.03 13.12
CA ASN A 265 -19.28 -47.37 13.96
C ASN A 265 -17.90 -46.79 13.68
N HIS A 266 -17.45 -45.99 14.63
CA HIS A 266 -16.04 -45.82 15.00
C HIS A 266 -15.37 -47.19 15.19
N VAL A 267 -14.39 -47.49 14.35
CA VAL A 267 -13.33 -48.45 14.67
C VAL A 267 -12.00 -47.80 14.30
N GLU A 268 -11.26 -47.46 15.34
CA GLU A 268 -9.85 -47.09 15.27
C GLU A 268 -9.05 -48.18 14.57
N HIS A 269 -8.38 -47.84 13.47
CA HIS A 269 -7.27 -48.66 12.99
C HIS A 269 -6.12 -47.82 12.40
N ARG A 270 -5.01 -47.90 13.14
CA ARG A 270 -3.62 -48.08 12.66
C ARG A 270 -2.97 -46.80 12.10
N ARG A 271 -2.09 -46.12 12.87
CA ARG A 271 -0.68 -46.52 13.14
C ARG A 271 -0.04 -47.26 11.97
N PHE A 272 0.56 -46.50 11.05
CA PHE A 272 1.64 -47.01 10.21
C PHE A 272 2.94 -46.94 11.02
N ARG A 273 3.43 -48.11 11.45
CA ARG A 273 4.85 -48.31 11.75
C ARG A 273 5.50 -48.85 10.48
N ASP A 274 6.67 -48.32 10.19
CA ASP A 274 7.56 -48.77 9.12
C ASP A 274 7.91 -50.26 9.29
N ILE A 275 7.79 -51.00 8.19
CA ILE A 275 8.32 -52.35 8.02
C ILE A 275 9.38 -52.28 6.93
N LYS A 276 10.58 -51.88 7.33
CA LYS A 276 11.86 -52.29 6.72
C LYS A 276 12.89 -52.19 7.84
N ASP A 277 13.13 -53.33 8.48
CA ASP A 277 14.36 -53.74 9.16
C ASP A 277 14.02 -54.98 9.99
N ARG A 278 14.05 -56.14 9.32
CA ARG A 278 14.29 -57.43 9.95
C ARG A 278 14.97 -58.33 8.93
N GLU A 279 16.18 -58.71 9.32
CA GLU A 279 17.12 -59.69 8.75
C GLU A 279 18.02 -59.20 7.61
#